data_AF-A0A8R2R377-F1
#
_entry.id   AF-A0A8R2R377-F1
#
_cell.length_a   1.000
_cell.length_b   1.000
_cell.length_c   1.000
_cell.angle_alpha   90.00
_cell.angle_beta   90.00
_cell.angle_gamma   90.00
#
_symmetry.space_group_name_H-M   'P 1'
#
loop_
_entity.id
_entity.type
_entity.pdbx_description
1 polymer ?
#
loop_
_entity_poly.entity_id
_entity_poly.type
_entity_poly.pdbx_seq_one_letter_code
_entity_poly.pdbx_strand_id
1 'polypeptide(L)'
;MTTVNFKLILTISLLISNVFAFERVPCDLSDVVCTTQASVNIYHNIVNGKPEFGIDRNDPLHRDSIQSISQRLNYTLTNAYLYGLKHCAIHQLKFNMNELTWEFYLTCPRLILEADYDIKGEIMSLNIDGNGPCRIVYDNYIIGLTGGLQLYNGPNENSYIHVTEFKMSYLDVRGLATYQFNNLYNSDPERAFIMSNLLNANWQRVTAATQEPAMYAVFEKFIESVNKYLKHVPIKQLFARTVL
;
A
#
# COMPACT_ATOMS: atom_id res chain seq x y z
N MET A 1 25.44 -47.56 31.03
CA MET A 1 25.47 -46.35 31.87
C MET A 1 26.28 -45.30 31.14
N THR A 2 25.61 -44.48 30.34
CA THR A 2 26.17 -43.36 29.59
C THR A 2 25.79 -42.07 30.32
N THR A 3 26.78 -41.41 30.92
CA THR A 3 26.64 -40.08 31.52
C THR A 3 26.50 -39.06 30.39
N VAL A 4 25.26 -38.78 30.00
CA VAL A 4 24.94 -37.69 29.08
C VAL A 4 25.28 -36.37 29.78
N ASN A 5 26.21 -35.63 29.18
CA ASN A 5 26.75 -34.36 29.67
C ASN A 5 25.64 -33.31 29.80
N PHE A 6 25.12 -33.14 31.02
CA PHE A 6 24.05 -32.19 31.36
C PHE A 6 24.40 -30.73 31.05
N LYS A 7 25.69 -30.40 30.92
CA LYS A 7 26.18 -29.07 30.52
C LYS A 7 25.86 -28.71 29.07
N LEU A 8 25.77 -29.68 28.16
CA LEU A 8 25.53 -29.39 26.74
C LEU A 8 24.07 -29.03 26.45
N ILE A 9 23.15 -29.58 27.23
CA ILE A 9 21.70 -29.28 27.12
C ILE A 9 21.41 -27.86 27.63
N LEU A 10 22.10 -27.42 28.70
CA LEU A 10 21.92 -26.08 29.27
C LEU A 10 22.42 -24.94 28.36
N THR A 11 23.41 -25.20 27.51
CA THR A 11 23.90 -24.19 26.56
C THR A 11 23.02 -24.09 25.30
N ILE A 12 22.29 -25.14 24.93
CA ILE A 12 21.37 -25.11 23.78
C ILE A 12 20.05 -24.40 24.15
N SER A 13 19.60 -24.51 25.41
CA SER A 13 18.39 -23.81 25.88
C SER A 13 18.55 -22.29 26.00
N LEU A 14 19.78 -21.76 25.99
CA LEU A 14 20.05 -20.31 25.98
C LEU A 14 20.04 -19.67 24.57
N LEU A 15 19.93 -20.47 23.50
CA LEU A 15 19.87 -19.96 22.12
C LEU A 15 18.42 -19.74 21.60
N ILE A 16 17.40 -20.08 22.39
CA ILE A 16 15.98 -19.97 21.98
C ILE A 16 15.35 -18.64 22.41
N SER A 17 16.04 -17.79 23.18
CA SER A 17 15.47 -16.53 23.66
C SER A 17 15.80 -15.30 22.81
N ASN A 18 16.16 -15.45 21.53
CA ASN A 18 15.93 -14.37 20.57
C ASN A 18 14.47 -14.44 20.08
N VAL A 19 13.56 -14.45 21.05
CA VAL A 19 12.20 -13.98 20.81
C VAL A 19 12.39 -12.52 20.47
N PHE A 20 12.10 -12.16 19.22
CA PHE A 20 11.99 -10.79 18.74
C PHE A 20 11.45 -9.94 19.89
N ALA A 21 12.33 -9.18 20.54
CA ALA A 21 11.93 -8.16 21.48
C ALA A 21 11.36 -7.03 20.61
N PHE A 22 10.15 -7.26 20.11
CA PHE A 22 9.31 -6.20 19.61
C PHE A 22 9.17 -5.26 20.80
N GLU A 23 9.85 -4.11 20.73
CA GLU A 23 9.82 -3.10 21.77
C GLU A 23 8.35 -2.74 21.99
N ARG A 24 7.79 -3.23 23.10
CA ARG A 24 6.35 -3.17 23.35
C ARG A 24 6.01 -1.71 23.61
N VAL A 25 5.38 -1.05 22.65
CA VAL A 25 4.71 0.23 22.92
C VAL A 25 3.37 -0.11 23.56
N PRO A 26 3.15 0.19 24.86
CA PRO A 26 1.84 0.03 25.45
C PRO A 26 0.87 0.98 24.78
N CYS A 27 -0.08 0.41 24.05
CA CYS A 27 -0.98 1.13 23.17
C CYS A 27 -2.40 0.66 23.42
N ASP A 28 -3.29 1.61 23.65
CA ASP A 28 -4.73 1.38 23.57
C ASP A 28 -5.16 1.63 22.11
N LEU A 29 -6.02 0.78 21.55
CA LEU A 29 -6.50 0.93 20.16
C LEU A 29 -7.28 2.22 19.93
N SER A 30 -7.81 2.83 20.99
CA SER A 30 -8.48 4.14 20.96
C SER A 30 -7.52 5.33 21.01
N ASP A 31 -6.25 5.14 21.39
CA ASP A 31 -5.23 6.18 21.41
C ASP A 31 -4.61 6.35 20.03
N VAL A 32 -5.18 7.28 19.25
CA VAL A 32 -4.76 7.59 17.87
C VAL A 32 -3.28 7.96 17.77
N VAL A 33 -2.73 8.67 18.75
CA VAL A 33 -1.32 9.08 18.71
C VAL A 33 -0.44 7.85 18.81
N CYS A 34 -0.77 6.97 19.76
CA CYS A 34 -0.03 5.74 19.97
C CYS A 34 -0.16 4.78 18.77
N THR A 35 -1.36 4.53 18.26
CA THR A 35 -1.58 3.63 17.12
C THR A 35 -0.88 4.13 15.87
N THR A 36 -0.86 5.44 15.66
CA THR A 36 -0.09 6.07 14.57
C THR A 36 1.40 5.80 14.73
N GLN A 37 1.98 6.02 15.91
CA GLN A 37 3.40 5.76 16.15
C GLN A 37 3.76 4.28 15.97
N ALA A 38 2.94 3.36 16.49
CA ALA A 38 3.13 1.92 16.33
C ALA A 38 3.06 1.51 14.84
N SER A 39 2.17 2.14 14.07
CA SER A 39 1.99 1.83 12.65
C SER A 39 3.20 2.17 11.79
N VAL A 40 4.04 3.13 12.18
CA VAL A 40 5.23 3.52 11.38
C VAL A 40 6.18 2.33 11.20
N ASN A 41 6.50 1.62 12.28
CA ASN A 41 7.38 0.45 12.21
C ASN A 41 6.73 -0.72 11.45
N ILE A 42 5.42 -0.92 11.64
CA ILE A 42 4.66 -1.96 10.92
C ILE A 42 4.65 -1.66 9.42
N TYR A 43 4.38 -0.41 9.04
CA TYR A 43 4.40 0.07 7.68
C TYR A 43 5.75 -0.16 7.02
N HIS A 44 6.85 0.25 7.67
CA HIS A 44 8.20 0.01 7.15
C HIS A 44 8.52 -1.49 6.99
N ASN A 45 8.09 -2.34 7.91
CA ASN A 45 8.26 -3.79 7.78
C ASN A 45 7.50 -4.35 6.58
N ILE A 46 6.26 -3.93 6.37
CA ILE A 46 5.44 -4.37 5.23
C ILE A 46 6.03 -3.87 3.91
N VAL A 47 6.43 -2.59 3.85
CA VAL A 47 6.98 -1.99 2.64
C VAL A 47 8.31 -2.65 2.24
N ASN A 48 9.20 -2.89 3.20
CA ASN A 48 10.49 -3.53 2.93
C ASN A 48 10.37 -5.05 2.65
N GLY A 49 9.20 -5.64 2.90
CA GLY A 49 8.97 -7.08 2.80
C GLY A 49 9.34 -7.82 4.09
N LYS A 50 8.62 -8.91 4.33
CA LYS A 50 8.81 -9.85 5.45
C LYS A 50 8.60 -11.27 4.93
N PRO A 51 9.63 -11.89 4.31
CA PRO A 51 9.52 -13.23 3.73
C PRO A 51 9.06 -14.29 4.75
N GLU A 52 9.41 -14.14 6.03
CA GLU A 52 8.96 -15.01 7.12
C GLU A 52 7.42 -15.03 7.30
N PHE A 53 6.72 -13.99 6.82
CA PHE A 53 5.26 -13.89 6.81
C PHE A 53 4.68 -14.00 5.40
N GLY A 54 5.49 -14.38 4.40
CA GLY A 54 5.10 -14.46 3.00
C GLY A 54 4.78 -13.09 2.37
N ILE A 55 5.39 -12.02 2.89
CA ILE A 55 5.21 -10.65 2.40
C ILE A 55 6.40 -10.28 1.52
N ASP A 56 6.14 -10.10 0.24
CA ASP A 56 7.13 -9.60 -0.71
C ASP A 56 7.40 -8.10 -0.49
N ARG A 57 8.42 -7.57 -1.15
CA ARG A 57 8.70 -6.12 -1.11
C ARG A 57 7.53 -5.37 -1.75
N ASN A 58 7.10 -4.28 -1.11
CA ASN A 58 6.09 -3.36 -1.64
C ASN A 58 6.72 -2.02 -2.08
N ASP A 59 8.05 -1.94 -2.23
CA ASP A 59 8.69 -0.81 -2.91
C ASP A 59 9.89 -1.31 -3.76
N PRO A 60 9.71 -1.46 -5.09
CA PRO A 60 8.45 -1.22 -5.79
C PRO A 60 7.37 -2.26 -5.44
N LEU A 61 6.11 -1.82 -5.39
CA LEU A 61 4.94 -2.69 -5.36
C LEU A 61 4.59 -3.09 -6.80
N HIS A 62 4.42 -4.38 -7.05
CA HIS A 62 4.11 -4.92 -8.39
C HIS A 62 2.64 -5.37 -8.51
N ARG A 63 2.04 -5.10 -9.68
CA ARG A 63 0.75 -5.63 -10.14
C ARG A 63 0.89 -6.11 -11.58
N ASP A 64 0.54 -7.37 -11.84
CA ASP A 64 0.62 -7.94 -13.19
C ASP A 64 -0.28 -7.20 -14.19
N SER A 65 -1.48 -6.84 -13.75
CA SER A 65 -2.48 -6.15 -14.58
C SER A 65 -3.40 -5.27 -13.75
N ILE A 66 -3.70 -4.08 -14.28
CA ILE A 66 -4.69 -3.13 -13.78
C ILE A 66 -5.53 -2.70 -14.98
N GLN A 67 -6.85 -2.79 -14.87
CA GLN A 67 -7.75 -2.42 -15.95
C GLN A 67 -8.79 -1.42 -15.45
N SER A 68 -9.05 -0.42 -16.28
CA SER A 68 -10.19 0.48 -16.14
C SER A 68 -11.00 0.41 -17.43
N ILE A 69 -12.26 0.01 -17.30
CA ILE A 69 -13.20 -0.08 -18.41
C ILE A 69 -14.35 0.88 -18.10
N SER A 70 -14.58 1.83 -18.98
CA SER A 70 -15.67 2.79 -18.91
C SER A 70 -16.21 3.10 -20.30
N GLN A 71 -17.28 3.88 -20.39
CA GLN A 71 -17.81 4.30 -21.69
C GLN A 71 -16.91 5.32 -22.39
N ARG A 72 -16.07 6.06 -21.64
CA ARG A 72 -15.32 7.21 -22.15
C ARG A 72 -13.85 6.91 -22.35
N LEU A 73 -13.23 6.22 -21.39
CA LEU A 73 -11.81 5.93 -21.40
C LEU A 73 -11.58 4.51 -20.88
N ASN A 74 -10.89 3.71 -21.69
CA ASN A 74 -10.42 2.39 -21.32
C ASN A 74 -8.90 2.43 -21.25
N TYR A 75 -8.34 1.85 -20.20
CA TYR A 75 -6.91 1.61 -20.13
C TYR A 75 -6.59 0.29 -19.45
N THR A 76 -5.50 -0.31 -19.89
CA THR A 76 -4.83 -1.43 -19.23
C THR A 76 -3.41 -1.02 -18.91
N LEU A 77 -2.96 -1.32 -17.70
CA LEU A 77 -1.56 -1.25 -17.30
C LEU A 77 -1.10 -2.68 -17.01
N THR A 78 -0.06 -3.12 -17.70
CA THR A 78 0.55 -4.44 -17.52
C THR A 78 1.93 -4.27 -16.93
N ASN A 79 2.33 -5.21 -16.06
CA ASN A 79 3.60 -5.16 -15.31
C ASN A 79 3.78 -3.80 -14.62
N ALA A 80 2.77 -3.39 -13.85
CA ALA A 80 2.75 -2.08 -13.21
C ALA A 80 3.56 -2.10 -11.90
N TYR A 81 4.47 -1.15 -11.76
CA TYR A 81 5.32 -0.95 -10.59
C TYR A 81 5.07 0.42 -9.98
N LEU A 82 4.73 0.46 -8.69
CA LEU A 82 4.66 1.69 -7.91
C LEU A 82 5.87 1.80 -6.98
N TYR A 83 6.65 2.86 -7.16
CA TYR A 83 7.82 3.19 -6.34
C TYR A 83 7.51 4.31 -5.36
N GLY A 84 8.24 4.34 -4.25
CA GLY A 84 8.28 5.47 -3.31
C GLY A 84 7.46 5.28 -2.03
N LEU A 85 6.76 4.14 -1.87
CA LEU A 85 6.03 3.83 -0.64
C LEU A 85 6.93 3.87 0.60
N LYS A 86 8.22 3.48 0.50
CA LYS A 86 9.15 3.50 1.64
C LYS A 86 9.44 4.90 2.18
N HIS A 87 9.11 5.94 1.43
CA HIS A 87 9.32 7.33 1.78
C HIS A 87 8.05 8.04 2.26
N CYS A 88 6.91 7.36 2.29
CA CYS A 88 5.69 7.97 2.80
C CYS A 88 5.75 8.14 4.33
N ALA A 89 5.21 9.26 4.80
CA ALA A 89 5.03 9.57 6.20
C ALA A 89 3.60 9.21 6.64
N ILE A 90 3.50 8.40 7.69
CA ILE A 90 2.22 8.05 8.29
C ILE A 90 1.83 9.12 9.30
N HIS A 91 0.61 9.62 9.17
CA HIS A 91 0.10 10.72 9.99
C HIS A 91 -1.08 10.31 10.85
N GLN A 92 -1.82 9.27 10.46
CA GLN A 92 -2.91 8.74 11.28
C GLN A 92 -3.10 7.25 11.02
N LEU A 93 -3.29 6.50 12.11
CA LEU A 93 -4.00 5.23 12.13
C LEU A 93 -5.00 5.28 13.27
N LYS A 94 -6.29 5.29 12.99
CA LYS A 94 -7.36 5.35 13.99
C LYS A 94 -8.23 4.11 13.86
N PHE A 95 -8.58 3.52 15.00
CA PHE A 95 -9.53 2.42 15.08
C PHE A 95 -10.80 2.86 15.79
N ASN A 96 -11.95 2.35 15.35
CA ASN A 96 -13.20 2.39 16.09
C ASN A 96 -13.63 0.95 16.37
N MET A 97 -13.37 0.48 17.59
CA MET A 97 -13.64 -0.92 17.97
C MET A 97 -15.13 -1.20 18.20
N ASN A 98 -15.97 -0.18 18.39
CA ASN A 98 -17.42 -0.35 18.51
C ASN A 98 -18.06 -0.64 17.16
N GLU A 99 -17.60 0.07 16.12
CA GLU A 99 -18.10 -0.08 14.75
C GLU A 99 -17.26 -1.06 13.91
N LEU A 100 -16.13 -1.51 14.46
CA LEU A 100 -15.14 -2.33 13.77
C LEU A 100 -14.68 -1.69 12.46
N THR A 101 -14.24 -0.44 12.55
CA THR A 101 -13.71 0.34 11.42
C THR A 101 -12.32 0.92 11.70
N TRP A 102 -11.64 1.32 10.63
CA TRP A 102 -10.34 1.98 10.70
C TRP A 102 -10.23 3.13 9.70
N GLU A 103 -9.35 4.08 10.02
CA GLU A 103 -8.96 5.20 9.18
C GLU A 103 -7.43 5.30 9.14
N PHE A 104 -6.86 5.48 7.96
CA PHE A 104 -5.42 5.58 7.74
C PHE A 104 -5.11 6.75 6.82
N TYR A 105 -4.11 7.55 7.19
CA TYR A 105 -3.73 8.75 6.48
C TYR A 105 -2.21 8.84 6.36
N LEU A 106 -1.72 9.06 5.14
CA LEU A 106 -0.31 9.17 4.83
C LEU A 106 -0.04 10.20 3.72
N THR A 107 1.18 10.73 3.72
CA THR A 107 1.68 11.58 2.65
C THR A 107 2.94 10.99 2.05
N CYS A 108 2.99 10.89 0.73
CA CYS A 108 4.13 10.40 -0.01
C CYS A 108 4.81 11.58 -0.72
N PRO A 109 6.11 11.86 -0.46
CA PRO A 109 6.80 12.98 -1.08
C PRO A 109 6.88 12.82 -2.60
N ARG A 110 7.05 11.58 -3.07
CA ARG A 110 7.09 11.25 -4.50
C ARG A 110 6.67 9.81 -4.71
N LEU A 111 5.70 9.60 -5.59
CA LEU A 111 5.31 8.28 -6.11
C LEU A 111 5.57 8.23 -7.60
N ILE A 112 6.08 7.10 -8.09
CA ILE A 112 6.35 6.87 -9.50
C ILE A 112 5.65 5.58 -9.90
N LEU A 113 4.77 5.65 -10.89
CA LEU A 113 4.12 4.51 -11.52
C LEU A 113 4.75 4.28 -12.89
N GLU A 114 5.29 3.10 -13.10
CA GLU A 114 5.82 2.64 -14.40
C GLU A 114 5.08 1.38 -14.82
N ALA A 115 4.70 1.30 -16.09
CA ALA A 115 3.91 0.19 -16.63
C ALA A 115 3.98 0.18 -18.17
N ASP A 116 3.67 -0.97 -18.77
CA ASP A 116 3.25 -1.03 -20.16
C ASP A 116 1.75 -0.69 -20.23
N TYR A 117 1.37 0.32 -20.99
CA TYR A 117 -0.01 0.76 -21.14
C TYR A 117 -0.60 0.34 -22.49
N ASP A 118 -1.91 0.16 -22.50
CA ASP A 118 -2.78 0.19 -23.68
C ASP A 118 -3.96 1.09 -23.31
N ILE A 119 -4.18 2.19 -24.04
CA ILE A 119 -5.22 3.18 -23.73
C ILE A 119 -6.01 3.52 -24.97
N LYS A 120 -7.33 3.64 -24.80
CA LYS A 120 -8.24 4.05 -25.86
C LYS A 120 -9.45 4.77 -25.29
N GLY A 121 -9.80 5.89 -25.90
CA GLY A 121 -11.01 6.63 -25.55
C GLY A 121 -10.79 8.12 -25.64
N GLU A 122 -11.33 8.86 -24.69
CA GLU A 122 -11.33 10.32 -24.69
C GLU A 122 -10.89 10.88 -23.33
N ILE A 123 -9.91 11.78 -23.35
CA ILE A 123 -9.48 12.56 -22.19
C ILE A 123 -9.72 14.03 -22.51
N MET A 124 -10.54 14.70 -21.70
CA MET A 124 -10.87 16.13 -21.85
C MET A 124 -11.28 16.54 -23.27
N SER A 125 -12.14 15.74 -23.92
CA SER A 125 -12.63 15.98 -25.29
C SER A 125 -11.62 15.75 -26.41
N LEU A 126 -10.41 15.27 -26.11
CA LEU A 126 -9.49 14.74 -27.12
C LEU A 126 -9.44 13.23 -27.08
N ASN A 127 -9.57 12.61 -28.24
CA ASN A 127 -9.40 11.17 -28.40
C ASN A 127 -7.95 10.79 -28.13
N ILE A 128 -7.71 9.83 -27.24
CA ILE A 128 -6.42 9.21 -26.97
C ILE A 128 -6.44 7.76 -27.45
N ASP A 129 -5.36 7.34 -28.11
CA ASP A 129 -5.13 5.98 -28.57
C ASP A 129 -3.61 5.74 -28.53
N GLY A 130 -3.18 4.64 -27.94
CA GLY A 130 -1.77 4.28 -27.92
C GLY A 130 -1.48 3.09 -27.02
N ASN A 131 -0.30 2.52 -27.21
CA ASN A 131 0.25 1.48 -26.36
C ASN A 131 1.77 1.58 -26.31
N GLY A 132 2.37 1.11 -25.22
CA GLY A 132 3.81 1.15 -25.01
C GLY A 132 4.17 1.38 -23.55
N PRO A 133 5.40 1.78 -23.23
CA PRO A 133 5.75 2.10 -21.85
C PRO A 133 5.21 3.47 -21.45
N CYS A 134 4.74 3.58 -20.21
CA CYS A 134 4.38 4.83 -19.57
C CYS A 134 5.11 5.03 -18.25
N ARG A 135 5.22 6.29 -17.85
CA ARG A 135 5.75 6.71 -16.57
C ARG A 135 4.96 7.89 -16.05
N ILE A 136 4.37 7.74 -14.87
CA ILE A 136 3.58 8.76 -14.20
C ILE A 136 4.25 9.08 -12.86
N VAL A 137 4.45 10.37 -12.59
CA VAL A 137 5.03 10.85 -11.34
C VAL A 137 4.01 11.68 -10.60
N TYR A 138 3.87 11.45 -9.30
CA TYR A 138 3.08 12.28 -8.40
C TYR A 138 3.99 12.84 -7.29
N ASP A 139 4.10 14.15 -7.20
CA ASP A 139 4.81 14.83 -6.11
C ASP A 139 3.83 15.27 -5.01
N ASN A 140 4.24 15.12 -3.76
CA ASN A 140 3.44 15.45 -2.57
C ASN A 140 2.02 14.89 -2.63
N TYR A 141 1.92 13.57 -2.69
CA TYR A 141 0.65 12.86 -2.78
C TYR A 141 0.10 12.55 -1.38
N ILE A 142 -1.08 13.06 -1.08
CA ILE A 142 -1.86 12.78 0.11
C ILE A 142 -2.85 11.64 -0.15
N ILE A 143 -2.85 10.65 0.73
CA ILE A 143 -3.68 9.46 0.62
C ILE A 143 -4.42 9.22 1.94
N GLY A 144 -5.72 9.00 1.84
CA GLY A 144 -6.61 8.61 2.92
C GLY A 144 -7.32 7.31 2.57
N LEU A 145 -7.27 6.35 3.47
CA LEU A 145 -7.96 5.07 3.37
C LEU A 145 -8.84 4.89 4.60
N THR A 146 -9.98 4.23 4.41
CA THR A 146 -10.87 3.83 5.50
C THR A 146 -11.37 2.42 5.23
N GLY A 147 -11.78 1.68 6.24
CA GLY A 147 -12.31 0.35 5.99
C GLY A 147 -12.89 -0.34 7.20
N GLY A 148 -13.32 -1.58 6.96
CA GLY A 148 -13.81 -2.50 7.99
C GLY A 148 -12.68 -3.37 8.53
N LEU A 149 -12.87 -3.82 9.76
CA LEU A 149 -12.04 -4.86 10.36
C LEU A 149 -12.91 -5.95 11.00
N GLN A 150 -12.31 -7.12 11.18
CA GLN A 150 -12.87 -8.22 11.93
C GLN A 150 -11.90 -8.64 13.01
N LEU A 151 -12.44 -8.94 14.19
CA LEU A 151 -11.71 -9.60 15.26
C LEU A 151 -11.98 -11.10 15.21
N TYR A 152 -10.94 -11.90 15.39
CA TYR A 152 -11.09 -13.34 15.53
C TYR A 152 -10.10 -13.92 16.54
N ASN A 153 -10.51 -15.02 17.17
CA ASN A 153 -9.66 -15.78 18.09
C ASN A 153 -8.81 -16.75 17.29
N GLY A 154 -7.49 -16.64 17.45
CA GLY A 154 -6.51 -17.56 16.90
C GLY A 154 -5.95 -18.51 17.96
N PRO A 155 -4.82 -19.16 17.66
CA PRO A 155 -4.20 -20.13 18.57
C PRO A 155 -3.85 -19.52 19.93
N ASN A 156 -3.95 -20.35 20.98
CA ASN A 156 -3.63 -19.98 22.37
C ASN A 156 -4.45 -18.78 22.88
N GLU A 157 -5.72 -18.70 22.50
CA GLU A 157 -6.67 -17.65 22.93
C GLU A 157 -6.21 -16.22 22.61
N ASN A 158 -5.34 -16.07 21.62
CA ASN A 158 -4.91 -14.75 21.17
C ASN A 158 -5.93 -14.16 20.19
N SER A 159 -6.29 -12.90 20.37
CA SER A 159 -7.11 -12.17 19.41
C SER A 159 -6.25 -11.56 18.29
N TYR A 160 -6.79 -11.55 17.08
CA TYR A 160 -6.15 -11.06 15.86
C TYR A 160 -7.09 -10.10 15.12
N ILE A 161 -6.51 -9.21 14.30
CA ILE A 161 -7.24 -8.29 13.43
C ILE A 161 -7.14 -8.80 11.99
N HIS A 162 -8.24 -8.70 11.25
CA HIS A 162 -8.28 -8.85 9.81
C HIS A 162 -8.92 -7.61 9.20
N VAL A 163 -8.26 -6.99 8.21
CA VAL A 163 -8.88 -5.93 7.39
C VAL A 163 -9.79 -6.59 6.37
N THR A 164 -11.09 -6.34 6.45
CA THR A 164 -12.10 -7.00 5.62
C THR A 164 -12.34 -6.27 4.31
N GLU A 165 -12.32 -4.95 4.35
CA GLU A 165 -12.52 -4.08 3.20
C GLU A 165 -11.78 -2.76 3.38
N PHE A 166 -11.58 -2.03 2.28
CA PHE A 166 -11.08 -0.67 2.30
C PHE A 166 -11.77 0.18 1.22
N LYS A 167 -11.73 1.49 1.44
CA LYS A 167 -12.17 2.54 0.52
C LYS A 167 -11.11 3.62 0.52
N MET A 168 -10.89 4.25 -0.62
CA MET A 168 -10.04 5.43 -0.73
C MET A 168 -10.89 6.64 -0.38
N SER A 169 -10.75 7.14 0.86
CA SER A 169 -11.50 8.31 1.33
C SER A 169 -10.96 9.61 0.76
N TYR A 170 -9.67 9.64 0.43
CA TYR A 170 -9.01 10.83 -0.08
C TYR A 170 -7.81 10.47 -0.97
N LEU A 171 -7.76 11.00 -2.18
CA LEU A 171 -6.59 10.91 -3.08
C LEU A 171 -6.33 12.29 -3.67
N ASP A 172 -5.20 12.90 -3.32
CA ASP A 172 -4.93 14.26 -3.72
C ASP A 172 -3.44 14.54 -3.89
N VAL A 173 -3.08 14.96 -5.10
CA VAL A 173 -1.73 15.33 -5.46
C VAL A 173 -1.57 16.84 -5.25
N ARG A 174 -0.85 17.22 -4.20
CA ARG A 174 -0.59 18.63 -3.85
C ARG A 174 0.59 19.23 -4.59
N GLY A 175 1.51 18.40 -5.08
CA GLY A 175 2.61 18.79 -5.95
C GLY A 175 2.23 18.68 -7.42
N LEU A 176 3.22 18.46 -8.28
CA LEU A 176 3.00 18.25 -9.72
C LEU A 176 2.72 16.78 -10.01
N ALA A 177 1.78 16.49 -10.91
CA ALA A 177 1.72 15.21 -11.60
C ALA A 177 2.28 15.34 -13.02
N THR A 178 3.15 14.41 -13.43
CA THR A 178 3.74 14.38 -14.78
C THR A 178 3.40 13.07 -15.46
N TYR A 179 2.97 13.15 -16.71
CA TYR A 179 2.51 12.04 -17.54
C TYR A 179 3.42 11.86 -18.75
N GLN A 180 4.06 10.71 -18.85
CA GLN A 180 4.90 10.32 -19.97
C GLN A 180 4.34 9.04 -20.58
N PHE A 181 3.83 9.13 -21.81
CA PHE A 181 3.30 7.99 -22.56
C PHE A 181 4.05 7.92 -23.89
N ASN A 182 4.74 6.81 -24.12
CA ASN A 182 5.45 6.57 -25.38
C ASN A 182 4.52 5.94 -26.42
N ASN A 183 4.76 6.20 -27.70
CA ASN A 183 4.01 5.60 -28.81
C ASN A 183 2.49 5.89 -28.80
N LEU A 184 2.10 7.10 -28.39
CA LEU A 184 0.74 7.60 -28.64
C LEU A 184 0.49 7.71 -30.16
N TYR A 185 -0.70 7.33 -30.60
CA TYR A 185 -1.16 7.38 -31.99
C TYR A 185 -0.19 6.74 -33.00
N ASN A 186 0.38 5.57 -32.67
CA ASN A 186 1.40 4.91 -33.49
C ASN A 186 2.58 5.82 -33.83
N SER A 187 3.00 6.65 -32.86
CA SER A 187 4.11 7.60 -32.96
C SER A 187 3.91 8.74 -33.96
N ASP A 188 2.67 9.15 -34.23
CA ASP A 188 2.39 10.44 -34.89
C ASP A 188 2.90 11.59 -34.01
N PRO A 189 3.95 12.33 -34.43
CA PRO A 189 4.65 13.26 -33.55
C PRO A 189 3.80 14.48 -33.19
N GLU A 190 2.96 14.96 -34.10
CA GLU A 190 2.12 16.14 -33.87
C GLU A 190 1.02 15.81 -32.87
N ARG A 191 0.29 14.71 -33.10
CA ARG A 191 -0.80 14.29 -32.20
C ARG A 191 -0.28 13.87 -30.83
N ALA A 192 0.84 13.14 -30.79
CA ALA A 192 1.46 12.75 -29.53
C ALA A 192 1.92 13.96 -28.72
N PHE A 193 2.52 14.98 -29.35
CA PHE A 193 2.91 16.22 -28.71
C PHE A 193 1.71 16.99 -28.15
N ILE A 194 0.64 17.15 -28.94
CA ILE A 194 -0.59 17.82 -28.50
C ILE A 194 -1.19 17.11 -27.28
N MET A 195 -1.31 15.78 -27.33
CA MET A 195 -1.88 15.00 -26.22
C MET A 195 -0.99 15.06 -24.98
N SER A 196 0.33 14.89 -25.13
CA SER A 196 1.28 15.01 -24.00
C SER A 196 1.18 16.37 -23.30
N ASN A 197 1.08 17.46 -24.07
CA ASN A 197 0.89 18.79 -23.52
C ASN A 197 -0.47 18.93 -22.84
N LEU A 198 -1.55 18.41 -23.43
CA LEU A 198 -2.87 18.43 -22.79
C LEU A 198 -2.83 17.72 -21.43
N LEU A 199 -2.23 16.51 -21.37
CA LEU A 199 -2.15 15.72 -20.14
C LEU A 199 -1.39 16.46 -19.05
N ASN A 200 -0.21 16.99 -19.37
CA ASN A 200 0.65 17.64 -18.39
C ASN A 200 0.17 19.05 -18.01
N ALA A 201 -0.39 19.83 -18.94
CA ALA A 201 -0.95 21.15 -18.63
C ALA A 201 -2.23 21.06 -17.79
N ASN A 202 -2.98 19.95 -17.88
CA ASN A 202 -4.22 19.73 -17.16
C ASN A 202 -4.12 18.59 -16.14
N TRP A 203 -2.91 18.34 -15.64
CA TRP A 203 -2.59 17.17 -14.83
C TRP A 203 -3.58 16.95 -13.68
N GLN A 204 -4.04 18.01 -13.00
CA GLN A 204 -5.01 17.91 -11.90
C GLN A 204 -6.32 17.23 -12.32
N ARG A 205 -6.88 17.66 -13.46
CA ARG A 205 -8.13 17.11 -14.00
C ARG A 205 -7.94 15.68 -14.50
N VAL A 206 -6.79 15.42 -15.13
CA VAL A 206 -6.42 14.07 -15.57
C VAL A 206 -6.30 13.13 -14.38
N THR A 207 -5.51 13.50 -13.37
CA THR A 207 -5.32 12.74 -12.12
C THR A 207 -6.66 12.42 -11.47
N ALA A 208 -7.50 13.43 -11.25
CA ALA A 208 -8.82 13.24 -10.63
C ALA A 208 -9.73 12.27 -11.40
N ALA A 209 -9.62 12.24 -12.74
CA ALA A 209 -10.45 11.38 -13.58
C ALA A 209 -9.90 9.95 -13.75
N THR A 210 -8.60 9.72 -13.56
CA THR A 210 -7.97 8.46 -13.98
C THR A 210 -7.26 7.68 -12.89
N GLN A 211 -6.91 8.30 -11.76
CA GLN A 211 -6.02 7.68 -10.76
C GLN A 211 -6.65 6.50 -10.00
N GLU A 212 -7.98 6.53 -9.82
CA GLU A 212 -8.66 5.68 -8.83
C GLU A 212 -8.45 4.18 -9.08
N PRO A 213 -8.68 3.62 -10.29
CA PRO A 213 -8.51 2.18 -10.51
C PRO A 213 -7.08 1.70 -10.27
N ALA A 214 -6.07 2.49 -10.67
CA ALA A 214 -4.67 2.17 -10.46
C ALA A 214 -4.29 2.20 -8.97
N MET A 215 -4.73 3.23 -8.24
CA MET A 215 -4.44 3.35 -6.81
C MET A 215 -5.20 2.30 -5.99
N TYR A 216 -6.43 1.97 -6.37
CA TYR A 216 -7.18 0.89 -5.73
C TYR A 216 -6.44 -0.44 -5.86
N ALA A 217 -5.97 -0.80 -7.06
CA ALA A 217 -5.20 -2.01 -7.28
C ALA A 217 -3.89 -2.03 -6.46
N VAL A 218 -3.18 -0.91 -6.37
CA VAL A 218 -1.98 -0.81 -5.51
C VAL A 218 -2.37 -1.08 -4.04
N PHE A 219 -3.39 -0.40 -3.52
CA PHE A 219 -3.74 -0.51 -2.11
C PHE A 219 -4.40 -1.82 -1.74
N GLU A 220 -5.12 -2.46 -2.67
CA GLU A 220 -5.59 -3.83 -2.51
C GLU A 220 -4.41 -4.77 -2.23
N LYS A 221 -3.34 -4.67 -3.02
CA LYS A 221 -2.13 -5.48 -2.82
C LYS A 221 -1.39 -5.14 -1.52
N PHE A 222 -1.37 -3.86 -1.15
CA PHE A 222 -0.78 -3.43 0.11
C PHE A 222 -1.58 -3.99 1.31
N ILE A 223 -2.91 -3.95 1.26
CA ILE A 223 -3.79 -4.50 2.30
C ILE A 223 -3.67 -6.03 2.39
N GLU A 224 -3.48 -6.76 1.28
CA GLU A 224 -3.12 -8.18 1.34
C GLU A 224 -1.85 -8.41 2.17
N SER A 225 -0.83 -7.58 1.97
CA SER A 225 0.43 -7.65 2.73
C SER A 225 0.23 -7.31 4.22
N VAL A 226 -0.61 -6.31 4.51
CA VAL A 226 -1.03 -6.00 5.90
C VAL A 226 -1.72 -7.20 6.53
N ASN A 227 -2.68 -7.83 5.85
CA ASN A 227 -3.40 -8.98 6.37
C ASN A 227 -2.49 -10.20 6.60
N LYS A 228 -1.50 -10.44 5.74
CA LYS A 228 -0.46 -11.46 5.96
C LYS A 228 0.33 -11.18 7.24
N TYR A 229 0.67 -9.92 7.51
CA TYR A 229 1.36 -9.52 8.73
C TYR A 229 0.46 -9.74 9.97
N LEU A 230 -0.75 -9.19 9.94
CA LEU A 230 -1.70 -9.26 11.05
C LEU A 230 -2.13 -10.69 11.39
N LYS A 231 -2.10 -11.62 10.44
CA LYS A 231 -2.35 -13.06 10.70
C LYS A 231 -1.32 -13.69 11.64
N HIS A 232 -0.08 -13.18 11.65
CA HIS A 232 1.01 -13.72 12.46
C HIS A 232 1.23 -12.96 13.76
N VAL A 233 0.78 -11.70 13.84
CA VAL A 233 1.01 -10.83 14.99
C VAL A 233 -0.29 -10.58 15.75
N PRO A 234 -0.48 -11.14 16.97
CA PRO A 234 -1.69 -10.94 17.75
C PRO A 234 -1.81 -9.50 18.25
N ILE A 235 -3.04 -9.07 18.50
CA ILE A 235 -3.37 -7.68 18.92
C ILE A 235 -2.52 -7.26 20.11
N LYS A 236 -2.35 -8.13 21.11
CA LYS A 236 -1.58 -7.82 22.33
C LYS A 236 -0.09 -7.54 22.09
N GLN A 237 0.46 -7.99 20.97
CA GLN A 237 1.85 -7.67 20.56
C GLN A 237 1.93 -6.37 19.78
N LEU A 238 0.85 -5.98 19.11
CA LEU A 238 0.72 -4.70 18.42
C LEU A 238 0.38 -3.57 19.41
N PHE A 239 -0.47 -3.87 20.41
CA PHE A 239 -1.11 -2.91 21.31
C PHE A 239 -1.24 -3.54 22.72
N ALA A 240 -0.47 -3.06 23.71
CA ALA A 240 -0.34 -3.75 25.00
C ALA A 240 -1.51 -3.60 26.00
N ARG A 241 -2.57 -2.81 25.70
CA ARG A 241 -3.81 -2.79 26.50
C ARG A 241 -5.02 -2.97 25.60
N THR A 242 -5.51 -4.20 25.53
CA THR A 242 -6.82 -4.49 24.95
C THR A 242 -7.83 -4.58 26.09
N VAL A 243 -8.66 -3.54 26.25
CA VAL A 243 -9.95 -3.73 26.91
C VAL A 243 -10.92 -4.07 25.78
N LEU A 244 -11.12 -5.37 25.55
CA LEU A 244 -12.18 -5.90 24.70
C LEU A 244 -13.45 -6.07 25.55
#